data_AF-A0A3N2RQX5-F1
#
_entry.id   AF-A0A3N2RQX5-F1
#
_cell.length_a   1.000
_cell.length_b   1.000
_cell.length_c   1.000
_cell.angle_alpha   90.00
_cell.angle_beta   90.00
_cell.angle_gamma   90.00
#
_symmetry.space_group_name_H-M   'P 1'
#
loop_
_entity.id
_entity.type
_entity.pdbx_description
1 polymer ?
#
loop_
_entity_poly.entity_id
_entity_poly.type
_entity_poly.pdbx_seq_one_letter_code
_entity_poly.pdbx_strand_id
1 'polypeptide(L)'
;MSSKTHIKLYALCYMMITYALMFVFVLVFIDFAIGDSTEDVWKGRMTLPDYFLSHALLFLGIAGIGAAGGFVLWFVSYRKS
;
A
#
# COMPACT_ATOMS: atom_id res chain seq x y z
N MET A 1 17.08 13.57 23.62
CA MET A 1 16.02 12.63 23.15
C MET A 1 16.57 11.22 23.30
N SER A 2 15.94 10.37 24.10
CA SER A 2 16.48 9.06 24.51
C SER A 2 16.34 8.02 23.38
N SER A 3 17.32 7.11 23.26
CA SER A 3 17.43 6.07 22.20
C SER A 3 16.14 5.27 21.93
N LYS A 4 15.27 5.12 22.94
CA LYS A 4 13.94 4.49 22.82
C LYS A 4 13.00 5.22 21.86
N THR A 5 13.14 6.54 21.69
CA THR A 5 12.28 7.35 20.81
C THR A 5 12.61 7.10 19.33
N HIS A 6 13.88 6.89 18.98
CA HIS A 6 14.31 6.61 17.61
C HIS A 6 13.81 5.25 17.13
N ILE A 7 13.92 4.20 17.96
CA ILE A 7 13.45 2.85 17.62
C ILE A 7 11.94 2.84 17.35
N LYS A 8 11.17 3.59 18.13
CA LYS A 8 9.71 3.70 17.95
C LYS A 8 9.34 4.42 16.64
N LEU A 9 10.10 5.42 16.22
CA LEU A 9 9.93 6.10 14.93
C LEU A 9 10.26 5.18 13.74
N TYR A 10 11.35 4.40 13.82
CA TYR A 10 11.66 3.42 12.78
C TYR A 10 10.57 2.34 12.67
N ALA A 11 10.01 1.89 13.79
CA ALA A 11 8.88 0.96 13.79
C ALA A 11 7.61 1.55 13.15
N LEU A 12 7.36 2.86 13.33
CA LEU A 12 6.25 3.56 12.70
C LEU A 12 6.42 3.59 11.17
N CYS A 13 7.58 4.06 10.71
CA CYS A 13 7.86 4.12 9.28
C CYS A 13 7.81 2.73 8.65
N TYR A 14 8.35 1.71 9.33
CA TYR A 14 8.28 0.33 8.88
C TYR A 14 6.83 -0.13 8.75
N MET A 15 6.00 0.02 9.77
CA MET A 15 4.60 -0.40 9.70
C MET A 15 3.81 0.36 8.62
N MET A 16 3.99 1.67 8.49
CA MET A 16 3.31 2.45 7.45
C MET A 16 3.69 1.98 6.04
N ILE A 17 4.99 1.79 5.77
CA ILE A 17 5.48 1.34 4.45
C ILE A 17 5.01 -0.08 4.16
N THR A 18 5.12 -1.00 5.12
CA THR A 18 4.73 -2.39 4.91
C THR A 18 3.23 -2.52 4.63
N TYR A 19 2.38 -1.83 5.39
CA TYR A 19 0.93 -1.88 5.17
C TYR A 19 0.50 -1.14 3.91
N ALA A 20 1.16 -0.03 3.54
CA ALA A 20 0.92 0.64 2.26
C ALA A 20 1.23 -0.28 1.08
N LEU A 21 2.40 -0.93 1.09
CA LEU A 21 2.78 -1.89 0.05
C LEU A 21 1.84 -3.09 0.01
N MET A 22 1.47 -3.63 1.17
CA MET A 22 0.61 -4.80 1.24
C MET A 22 -0.78 -4.53 0.66
N PHE A 23 -1.37 -3.37 0.95
CA PHE A 23 -2.67 -2.97 0.41
C PHE A 23 -2.62 -2.74 -1.10
N VAL A 24 -1.57 -2.07 -1.60
CA VAL A 24 -1.36 -1.90 -3.05
C VAL A 24 -1.21 -3.26 -3.73
N PHE A 25 -0.44 -4.17 -3.15
CA PHE A 25 -0.21 -5.50 -3.70
C PHE A 25 -1.49 -6.34 -3.77
N VAL A 26 -2.29 -6.31 -2.69
CA VAL A 26 -3.60 -6.99 -2.66
C VAL A 26 -4.53 -6.41 -3.73
N LEU A 27 -4.54 -5.09 -3.91
CA LEU A 27 -5.36 -4.46 -4.94
C LEU A 27 -4.97 -4.91 -6.34
N VAL A 28 -3.66 -4.90 -6.64
CA VAL A 28 -3.14 -5.37 -7.94
C VAL A 28 -3.54 -6.83 -8.16
N PHE A 29 -3.49 -7.68 -7.13
CA PHE A 29 -3.93 -9.07 -7.22
C PHE A 29 -5.44 -9.21 -7.45
N ILE A 30 -6.25 -8.39 -6.78
CA ILE A 30 -7.71 -8.37 -6.97
C ILE A 30 -8.06 -7.90 -8.38
N ASP A 31 -7.43 -6.84 -8.88
CA ASP A 31 -7.57 -6.37 -10.26
C ASP A 31 -7.16 -7.46 -11.25
N PHE A 32 -6.08 -8.18 -10.98
CA PHE A 32 -5.63 -9.26 -11.84
C PHE A 32 -6.57 -10.48 -11.80
N ALA A 33 -7.20 -10.76 -10.66
CA ALA A 33 -8.08 -11.91 -10.46
C ALA A 33 -9.53 -11.67 -10.94
N ILE A 34 -10.01 -10.42 -10.93
CA ILE A 34 -11.41 -10.05 -11.19
C ILE A 34 -11.55 -9.17 -12.45
N GLY A 35 -10.51 -8.41 -12.81
CA GLY A 35 -10.60 -7.37 -13.82
C GLY A 35 -10.62 -7.90 -15.25
N ASP A 36 -11.74 -7.65 -15.93
CA ASP A 36 -11.90 -7.71 -17.40
C ASP A 36 -10.86 -6.81 -18.12
N SER A 37 -10.34 -5.78 -17.42
CA SER A 37 -9.22 -4.92 -17.84
C SER A 37 -7.89 -5.64 -17.96
N THR A 38 -7.70 -6.76 -17.25
CA THR A 38 -6.53 -7.63 -17.39
C THR A 38 -6.52 -8.29 -18.76
N GLU A 39 -7.69 -8.58 -19.34
CA GLU A 39 -7.77 -9.11 -20.70
C GLU A 39 -7.27 -8.11 -21.74
N ASP A 40 -7.46 -6.80 -21.57
CA ASP A 40 -6.97 -5.80 -22.54
C ASP A 40 -5.47 -5.50 -22.40
N VAL A 41 -4.90 -5.63 -21.21
CA VAL A 41 -3.43 -5.61 -21.01
C VAL A 41 -2.81 -6.90 -21.57
N TRP A 42 -3.44 -8.05 -21.38
CA TRP A 42 -2.95 -9.35 -21.88
C TRP A 42 -3.18 -9.55 -23.39
N LYS A 43 -4.23 -8.93 -23.97
CA LYS A 43 -4.48 -8.84 -25.42
C LYS A 43 -3.59 -7.80 -26.11
N GLY A 44 -2.74 -7.08 -25.37
CA GLY A 44 -1.76 -6.14 -25.92
C GLY A 44 -2.36 -4.80 -26.39
N ARG A 45 -3.58 -4.45 -25.97
CA ARG A 45 -4.19 -3.14 -26.28
C ARG A 45 -3.73 -2.02 -25.35
N MET A 46 -3.21 -2.36 -24.17
CA MET A 46 -2.62 -1.42 -23.21
C MET A 46 -1.29 -1.92 -22.67
N THR A 47 -0.31 -1.02 -22.64
CA THR A 47 0.99 -1.26 -22.00
C THR A 47 0.86 -1.23 -20.48
N LEU A 48 1.56 -2.12 -19.77
CA LEU A 48 1.67 -2.11 -18.29
C LEU A 48 1.84 -0.70 -17.67
N PRO A 49 2.73 0.17 -18.19
CA PRO A 49 2.88 1.52 -17.64
C PRO A 49 1.62 2.40 -17.79
N ASP A 50 0.87 2.30 -18.90
CA ASP A 50 -0.37 3.06 -19.09
C ASP A 50 -1.47 2.62 -18.11
N TYR A 51 -1.53 1.32 -17.80
CA TYR A 51 -2.44 0.78 -16.79
C TYR A 51 -2.16 1.38 -15.40
N PHE A 52 -0.88 1.37 -15.00
CA PHE A 52 -0.45 1.97 -13.73
C PHE A 52 -0.67 3.47 -13.69
N LEU A 53 -0.50 4.18 -14.81
CA LEU A 53 -0.70 5.63 -14.87
C LEU A 53 -2.19 5.99 -14.78
N SER A 54 -3.06 5.20 -15.42
CA SER A 54 -4.52 5.39 -15.36
C SER A 54 -5.08 5.08 -13.96
N HIS A 55 -4.52 4.08 -13.27
CA HIS A 55 -4.93 3.69 -11.92
C HIS A 55 -4.04 4.31 -10.81
N ALA A 56 -3.16 5.26 -11.16
CA ALA A 56 -2.19 5.84 -10.23
C ALA A 56 -2.87 6.49 -9.01
N LEU A 57 -3.98 7.20 -9.23
CA LEU A 57 -4.75 7.82 -8.15
C LEU A 57 -5.42 6.78 -7.24
N LEU A 58 -5.89 5.66 -7.81
CA LEU A 58 -6.47 4.56 -7.03
C LEU A 58 -5.40 3.86 -6.18
N PHE A 59 -4.25 3.55 -6.77
CA PHE A 59 -3.12 2.98 -6.03
C PHE A 59 -2.59 3.94 -4.96
N LEU A 60 -2.54 5.24 -5.24
CA LEU A 60 -2.13 6.26 -4.27
C LEU A 60 -3.12 6.36 -3.10
N GLY A 61 -4.42 6.37 -3.39
CA GLY A 61 -5.47 6.39 -2.37
C GLY A 61 -5.40 5.17 -1.45
N ILE A 62 -5.18 3.99 -2.04
CA ILE A 62 -5.12 2.73 -1.30
C ILE A 62 -3.81 2.55 -0.56
N ALA A 63 -2.69 3.02 -1.11
CA ALA A 63 -1.43 3.15 -0.38
C ALA A 63 -1.61 4.07 0.84
N GLY A 64 -2.35 5.17 0.70
CA GLY A 64 -2.71 6.07 1.79
C GLY A 64 -3.54 5.38 2.88
N ILE A 65 -4.54 4.58 2.50
CA ILE A 65 -5.35 3.79 3.43
C ILE A 65 -4.49 2.74 4.14
N GLY A 66 -3.61 2.05 3.42
CA GLY A 66 -2.66 1.10 4.00
C GLY A 66 -1.70 1.77 4.98
N ALA A 67 -1.14 2.92 4.64
CA ALA A 67 -0.30 3.71 5.53
C ALA A 67 -1.06 4.18 6.79
N ALA A 68 -2.30 4.64 6.64
CA ALA A 68 -3.16 5.01 7.75
C ALA A 68 -3.45 3.81 8.66
N GLY A 69 -3.71 2.62 8.08
CA GLY A 69 -3.88 1.38 8.83
C GLY A 69 -2.62 0.99 9.61
N GLY A 70 -1.45 1.07 8.98
CA GLY A 70 -0.16 0.85 9.63
C GLY A 70 0.10 1.84 10.77
N PHE A 71 -0.28 3.10 10.60
CA PHE A 71 -0.21 4.12 11.65
C PHE A 71 -1.15 3.80 12.83
N VAL A 72 -2.39 3.41 12.58
CA VAL A 72 -3.35 3.04 13.64
C VAL A 72 -2.85 1.82 14.42
N LEU A 73 -2.35 0.79 13.75
CA LEU A 73 -1.79 -0.40 14.40
C LEU A 73 -0.55 -0.09 15.23
N TRP A 74 0.32 0.76 14.71
CA TRP A 74 1.46 1.27 15.48
C TRP A 74 1.00 2.07 16.70
N PHE A 75 0.00 2.95 16.55
CA PHE A 75 -0.50 3.78 17.65
C PHE A 75 -1.14 2.93 18.76
N VAL A 76 -1.90 1.90 18.39
CA VAL A 76 -2.46 0.92 19.33
C VAL A 76 -1.34 0.15 20.04
N SER A 77 -0.33 -0.32 19.29
CA SER A 77 0.82 -1.03 19.85
C SER A 77 1.66 -0.13 20.77
N TYR A 78 1.82 1.15 20.41
CA TYR A 78 2.51 2.15 21.22
C TYR A 78 1.80 2.41 22.54
N ARG A 79 0.47 2.46 22.55
CA ARG A 79 -0.31 2.61 23.80
C ARG A 79 -0.29 1.38 24.69
N LYS A 80 -0.02 0.20 24.13
CA LYS A 80 0.03 -1.07 24.86
C LYS A 80 1.40 -1.35 25.50
N SER A 81 2.43 -0.56 25.17
CA SER A 81 3.83 -0.75 25.56
C SER A 81 4.35 0.41 26.41
#